data_AF-A0A1I0QI92-F1
#
_entry.id   AF-A0A1I0QI92-F1
#
_cell.length_a   1.000
_cell.length_b   1.000
_cell.length_c   1.000
_cell.angle_alpha   90.00
_cell.angle_beta   90.00
_cell.angle_gamma   90.00
#
_symmetry.space_group_name_H-M   'P 1'
#
loop_
_entity.id
_entity.type
_entity.pdbx_description
1 polymer ?
#
loop_
_entity_poly.entity_id
_entity_poly.type
_entity_poly.pdbx_seq_one_letter_code
_entity_poly.pdbx_strand_id
1 'polypeptide(L)'
;MVQDEEGRVLAFTYDYEAEESFDVVAQLETSTTVNILQTADEETVPEISQPDEYTGHIIRYQVDDGPEGPTTLLFVRDGSIDSGESATLGEDATMFSTRLNLIATTLE
;
A
#
# COMPACT_ATOMS: atom_id res chain seq x y z
N MET A 1 13.19 10.49 16.07
CA MET A 1 11.83 10.99 15.80
C MET A 1 11.48 10.42 14.45
N VAL A 2 10.60 9.41 14.42
CA VAL A 2 10.15 8.83 13.15
C VAL A 2 9.09 9.81 12.66
N GLN A 3 9.30 10.43 11.50
CA GLN A 3 8.29 11.32 10.96
C GLN A 3 7.07 10.44 10.64
N ASP A 4 5.95 10.72 11.31
CA ASP A 4 4.62 10.33 10.87
C ASP A 4 4.38 11.13 9.59
N GLU A 5 4.82 10.56 8.47
CA GLU A 5 4.69 11.19 7.15
C GLU A 5 3.28 10.86 6.66
N GLU A 6 2.39 11.85 6.79
CA GLU A 6 1.12 11.90 6.07
C GLU A 6 1.37 11.54 4.60
N GLY A 7 0.58 10.61 4.04
CA GLY A 7 0.79 10.13 2.67
C GLY A 7 1.77 8.96 2.51
N ARG A 8 2.19 8.31 3.61
CA ARG A 8 2.93 7.04 3.53
C ARG A 8 2.07 5.96 2.89
N VAL A 9 2.67 5.29 1.92
CA VAL A 9 2.10 4.14 1.23
C VAL A 9 2.91 2.90 1.51
N LEU A 10 2.24 1.79 1.81
CA LEU A 10 2.84 0.47 1.92
C LEU A 10 2.38 -0.40 0.74
N ALA A 11 3.34 -1.10 0.16
CA ALA A 11 3.12 -2.11 -0.85
C ALA A 11 3.89 -3.38 -0.47
N PHE A 12 3.43 -4.53 -0.95
CA PHE A 12 4.22 -5.74 -0.82
C PHE A 12 5.48 -5.65 -1.68
N THR A 13 6.62 -6.11 -1.15
CA THR A 13 7.92 -6.02 -1.82
C THR A 13 7.94 -6.69 -3.20
N TYR A 14 7.09 -7.68 -3.41
CA TYR A 14 7.01 -8.46 -4.65
C TYR A 14 6.03 -7.86 -5.67
N ASP A 15 5.22 -6.88 -5.25
CA ASP A 15 4.22 -6.20 -6.08
C ASP A 15 4.54 -4.71 -6.30
N TYR A 16 5.64 -4.20 -5.74
CA TYR A 16 6.03 -2.81 -5.91
C TYR A 16 6.70 -2.59 -7.27
N GLU A 17 6.14 -1.67 -8.05
CA GLU A 17 6.71 -1.17 -9.30
C GLU A 17 6.92 0.34 -9.16
N ALA A 18 8.17 0.80 -9.16
CA ALA A 18 8.51 2.21 -8.97
C ALA A 18 8.04 3.06 -10.16
N GLU A 19 7.55 4.29 -9.88
CA GLU A 19 7.05 5.24 -10.89
C GLU A 19 5.85 4.73 -11.71
N GLU A 20 5.30 3.56 -11.37
CA GLU A 20 4.19 2.96 -12.09
C GLU A 20 2.87 3.60 -11.65
N SER A 21 2.02 3.90 -12.64
CA SER A 21 0.67 4.40 -12.39
C SER A 21 -0.29 3.25 -12.13
N PHE A 22 -1.30 3.48 -11.30
CA PHE A 22 -2.32 2.49 -10.98
C PHE A 22 -3.71 3.11 -10.88
N ASP A 23 -4.72 2.29 -11.16
CA ASP A 23 -6.13 2.59 -10.88
C ASP A 23 -6.56 1.92 -9.58
N VAL A 24 -7.34 2.66 -8.77
CA VAL A 24 -8.01 2.08 -7.61
C VAL A 24 -9.28 1.38 -8.06
N VAL A 25 -9.29 0.05 -7.97
CA VAL A 25 -10.43 -0.78 -8.33
C VAL A 25 -11.49 -0.75 -7.22
N ALA A 26 -11.05 -0.88 -5.97
CA ALA A 26 -11.92 -0.89 -4.80
C ALA A 26 -11.13 -0.60 -3.52
N GLN A 27 -11.83 -0.26 -2.44
CA GLN A 27 -11.28 -0.21 -1.10
C GLN A 27 -11.57 -1.52 -0.34
N LEU A 28 -10.64 -1.93 0.52
CA LEU A 28 -10.81 -3.05 1.43
C LEU A 28 -11.55 -2.59 2.69
N GLU A 29 -12.34 -3.50 3.27
CA GLU A 29 -12.89 -3.32 4.61
C GLU A 29 -11.74 -3.13 5.62
N THR A 30 -11.89 -2.21 6.57
CA THR A 30 -10.86 -1.92 7.59
C THR A 30 -10.40 -3.17 8.33
N SER A 31 -11.33 -4.07 8.67
CA SER A 31 -11.00 -5.34 9.34
C SER A 31 -10.09 -6.24 8.49
N THR A 32 -10.28 -6.24 7.17
CA THR A 32 -9.43 -7.01 6.24
C THR A 32 -8.04 -6.38 6.15
N THR A 33 -7.97 -5.05 6.05
CA THR A 33 -6.70 -4.32 6.08
C THR A 33 -5.90 -4.60 7.34
N VAL A 34 -6.54 -4.52 8.51
CA VAL A 34 -5.90 -4.81 9.80
C VAL A 34 -5.35 -6.23 9.84
N ASN A 35 -6.15 -7.22 9.40
CA ASN A 35 -5.73 -8.61 9.40
C ASN A 35 -4.52 -8.86 8.47
N ILE A 36 -4.42 -8.13 7.35
CA ILE A 36 -3.29 -8.26 6.42
C ILE A 36 -2.02 -7.60 6.96
N LEU A 37 -2.16 -6.49 7.70
CA LEU A 37 -1.05 -5.77 8.31
C LEU A 37 -0.58 -6.36 9.65
N GLN A 38 -1.09 -7.54 10.01
CA GLN A 38 -0.68 -8.33 11.16
C GLN A 38 0.11 -9.57 10.73
N THR A 39 0.83 -10.16 11.67
CA THR A 39 1.43 -11.47 11.46
C THR A 39 0.36 -12.57 11.40
N ALA A 40 0.74 -13.78 10.97
CA ALA A 40 -0.15 -14.92 10.96
C ALA A 40 -0.70 -15.30 12.36
N ASP A 41 -0.05 -14.83 13.43
CA ASP A 41 -0.45 -15.00 14.82
C ASP A 41 -1.31 -13.84 15.35
N GLU A 42 -1.83 -12.98 14.46
CA GLU A 42 -2.65 -11.79 14.76
C GLU A 42 -1.91 -10.74 15.62
N GLU A 43 -0.58 -10.75 15.60
CA GLU A 43 0.25 -9.77 16.29
C GLU A 43 0.62 -8.60 15.37
N THR A 44 0.69 -7.39 15.93
CA THR A 44 1.24 -6.22 15.22
C THR A 44 2.75 -6.36 15.08
N VAL A 45 3.31 -5.92 13.94
CA VAL A 45 4.76 -5.75 13.83
C VAL A 45 5.21 -4.43 14.47
N PRO A 46 6.43 -4.33 15.01
CA PRO A 46 6.89 -3.10 15.68
C PRO A 46 6.81 -1.84 14.81
N GLU A 47 6.88 -2.00 13.49
CA GLU A 47 6.81 -0.92 12.52
C GLU A 47 5.36 -0.43 12.28
N ILE A 48 4.34 -1.23 12.63
CA ILE A 48 2.91 -0.91 12.50
C ILE A 48 2.26 -1.04 13.87
N SER A 49 2.28 0.04 14.64
CA SER A 49 1.63 0.08 15.96
C SER A 49 0.11 0.21 15.90
N GLN A 50 -0.43 0.83 14.83
CA GLN A 50 -1.86 1.10 14.63
C GLN A 50 -2.25 0.72 13.19
N PRO A 51 -2.55 -0.56 12.92
CA PRO A 51 -2.89 -1.01 11.57
C PRO A 51 -4.23 -0.46 11.06
N ASP A 52 -5.10 0.03 11.95
CA ASP A 52 -6.38 0.64 11.62
C ASP A 52 -6.26 2.08 11.10
N GLU A 53 -5.08 2.71 11.20
CA GLU A 53 -4.78 3.99 10.54
C GLU A 53 -4.52 3.85 9.03
N TYR A 54 -4.45 2.62 8.52
CA TYR A 54 -4.24 2.33 7.10
C TYR A 54 -5.56 2.00 6.40
N THR A 55 -5.78 2.66 5.27
CA THR A 55 -6.83 2.28 4.32
C THR A 55 -6.24 1.34 3.27
N GLY A 56 -6.81 0.14 3.14
CA GLY A 56 -6.41 -0.83 2.14
C GLY A 56 -7.14 -0.61 0.83
N HIS A 57 -6.41 -0.72 -0.29
CA HIS A 57 -6.93 -0.52 -1.64
C HIS A 57 -6.58 -1.73 -2.49
N ILE A 58 -7.50 -2.14 -3.34
CA ILE A 58 -7.25 -3.05 -4.45
C ILE A 58 -6.92 -2.15 -5.64
N ILE A 59 -5.69 -2.25 -6.13
CA ILE A 59 -5.20 -1.45 -7.23
C ILE A 59 -4.91 -2.32 -8.45
N ARG A 60 -4.86 -1.70 -9.62
CA ARG A 60 -4.41 -2.33 -10.85
C ARG A 60 -3.40 -1.43 -11.52
N TYR A 61 -2.20 -1.96 -11.77
CA TYR A 61 -1.18 -1.21 -12.49
C TYR A 61 -1.59 -0.96 -13.94
N GLN A 62 -1.25 0.22 -14.43
CA GLN A 62 -1.43 0.65 -15.80
C GLN A 62 -0.14 0.39 -16.56
N VAL A 63 -0.18 -0.54 -17.51
CA VAL A 63 0.96 -0.79 -18.39
C VAL A 63 0.85 0.11 -19.61
N ASP A 64 1.85 0.94 -19.86
CA ASP A 64 1.92 1.77 -21.07
C ASP A 64 1.78 0.91 -22.34
N ASP A 65 0.80 1.25 -23.19
CA ASP A 65 0.50 0.57 -24.46
C ASP A 65 0.26 -0.97 -24.35
N GLY A 66 -0.13 -1.46 -23.17
CA GLY A 66 -0.28 -2.89 -22.86
C GLY A 66 -1.69 -3.32 -22.38
N PRO A 67 -1.91 -4.64 -22.18
CA PRO A 67 -3.06 -5.12 -21.42
C PRO A 67 -2.97 -4.63 -19.97
N GLU A 68 -4.10 -4.53 -19.27
CA GLU A 68 -4.13 -4.08 -17.87
C GLU A 68 -3.14 -4.90 -17.02
N GLY A 69 -2.40 -4.22 -16.15
CA GLY A 69 -1.37 -4.83 -15.30
C GLY A 69 -1.95 -5.69 -14.17
N PRO A 70 -1.08 -6.28 -13.33
CA PRO A 70 -1.52 -7.12 -12.24
C PRO A 70 -2.37 -6.33 -11.23
N THR A 71 -3.32 -7.03 -10.60
CA THR A 71 -4.10 -6.49 -9.48
C THR A 71 -3.39 -6.83 -8.18
N THR A 72 -3.11 -5.81 -7.37
CA THR A 72 -2.42 -5.96 -6.08
C THR A 72 -3.10 -5.12 -4.99
N LEU A 73 -2.53 -5.13 -3.79
CA LEU A 73 -2.98 -4.39 -2.63
C LEU A 73 -2.01 -3.26 -2.31
N LEU A 74 -2.60 -2.12 -1.93
CA LEU A 74 -1.88 -0.94 -1.49
C LEU A 74 -2.48 -0.44 -0.17
N PHE A 75 -1.65 0.01 0.76
CA PHE A 75 -2.10 0.52 2.05
C PHE A 75 -1.67 1.97 2.22
N VAL A 76 -2.62 2.88 2.38
CA VAL A 76 -2.35 4.31 2.52
C VAL A 76 -2.63 4.71 3.96
N ARG A 77 -1.66 5.34 4.63
CA ARG A 77 -1.84 5.87 5.98
C ARG A 77 -2.44 7.26 5.96
N ASP A 78 -3.37 7.54 6.87
CA ASP A 78 -3.95 8.88 7.08
C ASP A 78 -4.52 9.49 5.78
N GLY A 79 -5.21 8.67 4.99
CA GLY A 79 -5.83 9.06 3.74
C GLY A 79 -6.53 7.89 3.04
N SER A 80 -7.20 8.21 1.93
CA SER A 80 -7.81 7.23 1.02
C SER A 80 -7.79 7.80 -0.39
N ILE A 81 -7.65 6.92 -1.38
CA ILE A 81 -7.85 7.24 -2.79
C ILE A 81 -9.22 6.67 -3.18
N ASP A 82 -10.06 7.46 -3.83
CA ASP A 82 -11.40 7.00 -4.17
C ASP A 82 -11.34 5.93 -5.27
N SER A 83 -12.33 5.03 -5.26
CA SER A 83 -12.41 4.00 -6.32
C SER A 83 -12.71 4.64 -7.67
N GLY A 84 -11.96 4.24 -8.70
CA GLY A 84 -11.99 4.83 -10.03
C GLY A 84 -11.05 6.03 -10.19
N GLU A 85 -10.34 6.45 -9.14
CA GLU A 85 -9.21 7.37 -9.28
C GLU A 85 -7.92 6.62 -9.58
N SER A 86 -6.97 7.35 -10.16
CA SER A 86 -5.63 6.88 -10.49
C SER A 86 -4.58 7.66 -9.72
N ALA A 87 -3.48 7.02 -9.34
CA ALA A 87 -2.33 7.67 -8.75
C ALA A 87 -1.02 7.00 -9.22
N THR A 88 0.11 7.62 -8.92
CA THR A 88 1.44 7.13 -9.28
C THR A 88 2.24 6.84 -8.00
N LEU A 89 2.95 5.71 -7.98
CA LEU A 89 3.88 5.41 -6.90
C LEU A 89 5.17 6.23 -7.06
N GLY A 90 5.69 6.76 -5.95
CA GLY A 90 6.97 7.47 -5.96
C GLY A 90 8.15 6.57 -6.33
N GLU A 91 9.24 7.19 -6.79
CA GLU A 91 10.50 6.50 -7.12
C GLU A 91 11.17 5.92 -5.86
N ASP A 92 11.12 6.68 -4.76
CA ASP A 92 11.80 6.34 -3.52
C ASP A 92 11.00 5.32 -2.70
N ALA A 93 11.57 4.12 -2.55
CA ALA A 93 11.06 3.09 -1.66
C ALA A 93 12.11 2.61 -0.67
N THR A 94 11.65 2.33 0.55
CA THR A 94 12.48 1.76 1.62
C THR A 94 11.85 0.50 2.19
N MET A 95 12.68 -0.46 2.58
CA MET A 95 12.20 -1.66 3.27
C MET A 95 11.54 -1.24 4.60
N PHE A 96 10.25 -1.50 4.74
CA PHE A 96 9.47 -1.09 5.90
C PHE A 96 9.35 -2.22 6.92
N SER A 97 8.90 -3.41 6.49
CA SER A 97 8.85 -4.59 7.34
C SER A 97 9.29 -5.82 6.58
N THR A 98 10.41 -6.40 6.99
CA THR A 98 10.88 -7.70 6.46
C THR A 98 10.01 -8.87 6.92
N ARG A 99 9.25 -8.70 8.00
CA ARG A 99 8.36 -9.73 8.54
C ARG A 99 7.09 -9.88 7.70
N LEU A 100 6.53 -8.75 7.26
CA LEU A 100 5.34 -8.72 6.41
C LEU A 100 5.67 -8.59 4.92
N ASN A 101 6.96 -8.47 4.57
CA ASN A 101 7.43 -8.16 3.21
C ASN A 101 6.80 -6.89 2.66
N LEU A 102 6.84 -5.81 3.45
CA LEU A 102 6.32 -4.50 3.07
C LEU A 102 7.46 -3.53 2.82
N ILE A 103 7.31 -2.73 1.78
CA ILE A 103 8.08 -1.52 1.55
C ILE A 103 7.22 -0.29 1.87
N ALA A 104 7.86 0.83 2.16
CA ALA A 104 7.23 2.13 2.30
C ALA A 104 7.70 3.07 1.20
N THR A 105 6.76 3.78 0.60
CA THR A 105 6.96 4.81 -0.42
C THR A 105 5.92 5.93 -0.22
N THR A 106 5.83 6.84 -1.18
CA THR A 106 4.85 7.93 -1.24
C THR A 106 4.05 7.85 -2.55
N LEU A 107 3.02 8.67 -2.67
CA LEU A 107 2.35 8.95 -3.95
C LEU A 107 2.91 10.22 -4.57
N GLU A 108 2.85 10.34 -5.89
CA GLU A 108 3.14 11.57 -6.65
C GLU A 108 1.88 12.28 -7.16
#